data_AF-A0A348PMY8-F1
#
_entry.id   AF-A0A348PMY8-F1
#
_cell.length_a   1.000
_cell.length_b   1.000
_cell.length_c   1.000
_cell.angle_alpha   90.00
_cell.angle_beta   90.00
_cell.angle_gamma   90.00
#
_symmetry.space_group_name_H-M   'P 1'
#
loop_
_entity.id
_entity.type
_entity.pdbx_description
1 polymer ?
#
loop_
_entity_poly.entity_id
_entity_poly.type
_entity_poly.pdbx_seq_one_letter_code
_entity_poly.pdbx_strand_id
1 'polypeptide(L)'
;MNPMIRSLLLPMVIALLSFGSISCGDCVGAFGKEKVECNNGGTCNDGECDCLKGYSGVSCDSLDLCELNDVICVFGDCQDGLCECQSGYEGKLCETESRVKFLGKYRVSTEACDPLDTIAGREIEIKRDIFDASRINISDLFGYNNFPINGFFSKVEASVTPNSNSFVIFGQSPDDNSKTISGSGVIDNSDTNNIQINIDYTIVNGNKQYTCALNGKFIE
;
A
#
# COMPACT_ATOMS: atom_id res chain seq x y z
N MET A 1 36.21 -23.96 100.96
CA MET A 1 36.69 -25.26 100.44
C MET A 1 36.68 -25.19 98.92
N ASN A 2 37.87 -25.27 98.33
CA ASN A 2 38.13 -25.37 96.88
C ASN A 2 37.69 -26.77 96.38
N PRO A 3 37.44 -26.99 95.07
CA PRO A 3 38.57 -27.05 94.13
C PRO A 3 38.35 -26.47 92.74
N MET A 4 39.48 -26.03 92.18
CA MET A 4 39.76 -25.78 90.77
C MET A 4 39.55 -27.03 89.91
N ILE A 5 39.04 -26.88 88.69
CA ILE A 5 39.41 -27.72 87.54
C ILE A 5 39.66 -26.83 86.32
N ARG A 6 40.88 -26.92 85.80
CA ARG A 6 41.40 -26.39 84.53
C ARG A 6 40.82 -27.20 83.36
N SER A 7 40.44 -26.56 82.25
CA SER A 7 40.55 -27.20 80.93
C SER A 7 40.72 -26.19 79.79
N LEU A 8 41.52 -26.60 78.80
CA LEU A 8 42.15 -25.86 77.70
C LEU A 8 41.25 -25.80 76.43
N LEU A 9 41.39 -24.69 75.70
CA LEU A 9 41.40 -24.49 74.22
C LEU A 9 40.22 -24.94 73.31
N LEU A 10 39.72 -24.00 72.49
CA LEU A 10 39.73 -24.08 71.01
C LEU A 10 39.29 -22.72 70.37
N PRO A 11 39.94 -22.21 69.31
CA PRO A 11 39.50 -20.99 68.64
C PRO A 11 38.30 -21.29 67.72
N MET A 12 37.21 -20.53 67.87
CA MET A 12 36.09 -20.52 66.92
C MET A 12 36.57 -19.89 65.60
N VAL A 13 36.95 -20.72 64.64
CA VAL A 13 37.12 -20.31 63.25
C VAL A 13 35.73 -20.09 62.67
N ILE A 14 35.29 -18.83 62.61
CA ILE A 14 34.10 -18.44 61.87
C ILE A 14 34.49 -18.49 60.39
N ALA A 15 34.20 -19.60 59.72
CA ALA A 15 34.24 -19.69 58.27
C ALA A 15 33.08 -18.86 57.72
N LEU A 16 33.36 -17.59 57.36
CA LEU A 16 32.51 -16.81 56.47
C LEU A 16 32.53 -17.52 55.11
N LEU A 17 31.58 -18.43 54.92
CA LEU A 17 31.21 -18.90 53.59
C LEU A 17 30.65 -17.68 52.84
N SER A 18 31.53 -16.95 52.18
CA SER A 18 31.15 -16.08 51.08
C SER A 18 30.56 -17.01 50.01
N PHE A 19 29.26 -17.25 50.09
CA PHE A 19 28.49 -17.70 48.95
C PHE A 19 28.69 -16.61 47.90
N GLY A 20 29.67 -16.83 47.01
CA GLY A 20 29.72 -16.12 45.76
C GLY A 20 28.37 -16.40 45.12
N SER A 21 27.49 -15.39 45.13
CA SER A 21 26.31 -15.40 44.31
C SER A 21 26.82 -15.36 42.87
N ILE A 22 27.14 -16.53 42.33
CA ILE A 22 27.16 -16.72 40.89
C ILE A 22 25.70 -16.45 40.52
N SER A 23 25.45 -15.22 40.07
CA SER A 23 24.21 -14.84 39.44
C SER A 23 24.02 -15.83 38.29
N CYS A 24 23.23 -16.87 38.51
CA CYS A 24 22.88 -17.86 37.51
C CYS A 24 21.80 -17.26 36.59
N GLY A 25 22.11 -16.09 36.03
CA GLY A 25 21.17 -15.26 35.28
C GLY A 25 21.81 -14.44 34.15
N ASP A 26 23.12 -14.56 33.93
CA ASP A 26 23.75 -13.97 32.75
C ASP A 26 23.59 -14.94 31.57
N CYS A 27 23.03 -14.46 30.45
CA CYS A 27 23.02 -15.22 29.21
C CYS A 27 24.43 -15.22 28.65
N VAL A 28 25.12 -16.35 28.73
CA VAL A 28 26.50 -16.46 28.27
C VAL A 28 26.54 -17.40 27.08
N GLY A 29 27.04 -16.90 25.94
CA GLY A 29 27.20 -17.66 24.69
C GLY A 29 27.90 -19.01 24.89
N ALA A 30 27.72 -19.95 23.97
CA ALA A 30 28.24 -21.33 24.01
C ALA A 30 29.77 -21.47 24.28
N PHE A 31 30.55 -20.40 24.15
CA PHE A 31 31.98 -20.36 24.43
C PHE A 31 32.37 -19.62 25.73
N GLY A 32 31.41 -19.20 26.55
CA GLY A 32 31.66 -18.66 27.88
C GLY A 32 32.25 -17.24 27.93
N LYS A 33 32.35 -16.54 26.79
CA LYS A 33 33.16 -15.31 26.66
C LYS A 33 32.37 -14.02 26.44
N GLU A 34 31.14 -14.10 25.96
CA GLU A 34 30.31 -12.94 25.64
C GLU A 34 28.99 -13.04 26.39
N LYS A 35 28.70 -12.02 27.19
CA LYS A 35 27.41 -11.85 27.85
C LYS A 35 26.45 -11.24 26.84
N VAL A 36 25.34 -11.92 26.61
CA VAL A 36 24.23 -11.46 25.80
C VAL A 36 23.14 -10.93 26.74
N GLU A 37 22.58 -9.77 26.44
CA GLU A 37 21.38 -9.29 27.13
C GLU A 37 20.19 -9.48 26.19
N CYS A 38 19.20 -10.26 26.62
CA CYS A 38 17.97 -10.48 25.87
C CYS A 38 16.96 -9.42 26.28
N ASN A 39 16.78 -8.42 25.41
CA ASN A 39 15.87 -7.31 25.64
C ASN A 39 14.43 -7.69 25.24
N ASN A 40 13.48 -6.79 25.52
CA ASN A 40 12.08 -6.91 25.08
C ASN A 40 11.38 -8.22 25.46
N GLY A 41 11.75 -8.80 26.61
CA GLY A 41 11.15 -10.04 27.11
C GLY A 41 11.67 -11.31 26.44
N GLY A 42 12.77 -11.23 25.67
CA GLY A 42 13.46 -12.40 25.14
C GLY A 42 13.97 -13.32 26.23
N THR A 43 13.97 -14.63 25.96
CA THR A 43 14.45 -15.66 26.89
C THR A 43 15.82 -16.16 26.46
N CYS A 44 16.76 -16.26 27.39
CA CYS A 44 18.06 -16.84 27.09
C CYS A 44 17.98 -18.38 27.01
N ASN A 45 18.37 -18.95 25.86
CA ASN A 45 18.50 -20.37 25.63
C ASN A 45 19.93 -20.69 25.16
N ASP A 46 20.74 -21.35 26.02
CA ASP A 46 22.12 -21.75 25.74
C ASP A 46 23.03 -20.64 25.18
N GLY A 47 22.80 -19.40 25.64
CA GLY A 47 23.60 -18.24 25.26
C GLY A 47 23.15 -17.53 23.98
N GLU A 48 21.99 -17.91 23.44
CA GLU A 48 21.28 -17.23 22.36
C GLU A 48 19.93 -16.72 22.88
N CYS A 49 19.49 -15.56 22.41
CA CYS A 49 18.20 -15.02 22.80
C CYS A 49 17.09 -15.57 21.91
N ASP A 50 16.11 -16.22 22.52
CA ASP A 50 14.82 -16.56 21.92
C ASP A 50 13.89 -15.34 22.07
N CYS A 51 13.69 -14.64 20.96
CA CYS A 51 12.96 -13.37 20.93
C CYS A 51 11.45 -13.59 20.87
N LEU A 52 10.70 -12.70 21.52
CA LEU A 52 9.25 -12.64 21.34
C LEU A 52 8.89 -12.16 19.93
N LYS A 53 7.69 -12.49 19.49
CA LYS A 53 7.12 -12.10 18.20
C LYS A 53 7.37 -10.62 17.87
N GLY A 54 7.87 -10.37 16.65
CA GLY A 54 8.21 -9.03 16.17
C GLY A 54 9.50 -8.43 16.74
N TYR A 55 10.26 -9.19 17.54
CA TYR A 55 11.61 -8.83 17.95
C TYR A 55 12.63 -9.78 17.35
N SER A 56 13.80 -9.27 16.98
CA SER A 56 14.87 -10.05 16.36
C SER A 56 16.26 -9.48 16.67
N GLY A 57 17.29 -10.17 16.18
CA GLY A 57 18.70 -9.86 16.44
C GLY A 57 19.23 -10.52 17.71
N VAL A 58 20.56 -10.47 17.87
CA VAL A 58 21.28 -11.19 18.95
C VAL A 58 20.76 -10.84 20.35
N SER A 59 20.30 -9.60 20.54
CA SER A 59 19.76 -9.09 21.81
C SER A 59 18.25 -8.83 21.79
N CYS A 60 17.52 -9.25 20.75
CA CYS A 60 16.09 -8.96 20.59
C CYS A 60 15.73 -7.46 20.53
N ASP A 61 16.65 -6.62 20.08
CA ASP A 61 16.45 -5.16 19.99
C ASP A 61 15.89 -4.69 18.64
N SER A 62 15.98 -5.53 17.61
CA SER A 62 15.45 -5.18 16.29
C SER A 62 13.94 -5.42 16.28
N LEU A 63 13.17 -4.36 16.06
CA LEU A 63 11.71 -4.39 16.09
C LEU A 63 11.16 -4.46 14.66
N ASP A 64 10.30 -5.45 14.41
CA ASP A 64 9.44 -5.55 13.25
C ASP A 64 7.98 -5.27 13.66
N LEU A 65 7.51 -4.07 13.31
CA LEU A 65 6.15 -3.63 13.61
C LEU A 65 5.08 -4.37 12.80
N CYS A 66 5.44 -4.97 11.67
CA CYS A 66 4.54 -5.75 10.83
C CYS A 66 4.20 -7.07 11.51
N GLU A 67 5.22 -7.78 11.99
CA GLU A 67 5.03 -9.02 12.73
C GLU A 67 4.38 -8.72 14.09
N LEU A 68 4.88 -7.74 14.85
CA LEU A 68 4.36 -7.42 16.19
C LEU A 68 2.85 -7.12 16.19
N ASN A 69 2.36 -6.38 15.18
CA ASN A 69 0.97 -5.93 15.10
C ASN A 69 0.08 -6.80 14.20
N ASP A 70 0.55 -7.96 13.74
CA ASP A 70 -0.21 -8.84 12.84
C ASP A 70 -0.72 -8.12 11.57
N VAL A 71 0.11 -7.26 10.98
CA VAL A 71 -0.29 -6.48 9.80
C VAL A 71 -0.27 -7.38 8.57
N ILE A 72 -1.45 -7.55 7.97
CA ILE A 72 -1.62 -8.32 6.73
C ILE A 72 -2.06 -7.37 5.62
N CYS A 73 -1.19 -7.16 4.65
CA CYS A 73 -1.46 -6.38 3.44
C CYS A 73 -1.97 -7.31 2.34
N VAL A 74 -3.19 -7.08 1.84
CA VAL A 74 -3.85 -7.96 0.86
C VAL A 74 -3.14 -7.90 -0.49
N PHE A 75 -2.96 -6.69 -1.02
CA PHE A 75 -2.23 -6.41 -2.25
C PHE A 75 -1.12 -5.37 -2.00
N GLY A 76 -0.18 -5.71 -1.13
CA GLY A 76 0.87 -4.81 -0.69
C GLY A 76 1.91 -5.52 0.16
N ASP A 77 2.96 -4.79 0.49
CA ASP A 77 3.99 -5.22 1.43
C ASP A 77 3.86 -4.40 2.71
N CYS A 78 4.18 -5.00 3.86
CA CYS A 78 4.20 -4.26 5.11
C CYS A 78 5.59 -3.65 5.34
N GLN A 79 5.61 -2.35 5.66
CA GLN A 79 6.79 -1.62 6.09
C GLN A 79 6.46 -0.81 7.35
N ASP A 80 7.24 -1.01 8.41
CA ASP A 80 7.09 -0.30 9.69
C ASP A 80 5.65 -0.34 10.27
N GLY A 81 4.96 -1.46 10.08
CA GLY A 81 3.59 -1.68 10.56
C GLY A 81 2.50 -1.01 9.70
N LEU A 82 2.85 -0.50 8.52
CA LEU A 82 1.93 0.11 7.56
C LEU A 82 2.02 -0.63 6.21
N CYS A 83 0.91 -0.69 5.49
CA CYS A 83 0.91 -1.32 4.17
C CYS A 83 1.31 -0.34 3.08
N GLU A 84 2.30 -0.74 2.28
CA GLU A 84 2.63 -0.13 1.00
C GLU A 84 1.90 -0.88 -0.12
N CYS A 85 0.89 -0.24 -0.71
CA CYS A 85 0.03 -0.90 -1.68
C CYS A 85 0.70 -1.05 -3.04
N GLN A 86 0.51 -2.22 -3.65
CA GLN A 86 0.83 -2.46 -5.04
C GLN A 86 0.02 -1.53 -5.95
N SER A 87 0.58 -1.22 -7.13
CA SER A 87 -0.06 -0.36 -8.13
C SER A 87 -1.49 -0.82 -8.44
N GLY A 88 -2.45 0.10 -8.29
CA GLY A 88 -3.87 -0.15 -8.53
C GLY A 88 -4.68 -0.56 -7.29
N TYR A 89 -4.06 -0.63 -6.12
CA TYR A 89 -4.74 -0.91 -4.86
C TYR A 89 -4.62 0.23 -3.86
N GLU A 90 -5.61 0.34 -2.98
CA GLU A 90 -5.74 1.32 -1.92
C GLU A 90 -6.45 0.72 -0.70
N GLY A 91 -6.57 1.53 0.36
CA GLY A 91 -7.08 1.07 1.66
C GLY A 91 -5.95 0.84 2.66
N LYS A 92 -6.31 0.73 3.94
CA LYS A 92 -5.33 0.61 5.03
C LYS A 92 -4.52 -0.68 4.91
N LEU A 93 -5.13 -1.73 4.36
CA LEU A 93 -4.55 -3.05 4.16
C LEU A 93 -4.43 -3.39 2.67
N CYS A 94 -4.49 -2.39 1.79
CA CYS A 94 -4.44 -2.58 0.34
C CYS A 94 -5.52 -3.54 -0.19
N GLU A 95 -6.68 -3.53 0.44
CA GLU A 95 -7.79 -4.45 0.18
C GLU A 95 -8.72 -4.00 -0.95
N THR A 96 -8.60 -2.76 -1.40
CA THR A 96 -9.51 -2.14 -2.36
C THR A 96 -8.82 -1.90 -3.70
N GLU A 97 -9.37 -2.40 -4.81
CA GLU A 97 -8.96 -1.98 -6.15
C GLU A 97 -9.30 -0.49 -6.36
N SER A 98 -8.31 0.37 -6.60
CA SER A 98 -8.53 1.82 -6.78
C SER A 98 -9.47 2.13 -7.94
N ARG A 99 -9.47 1.30 -8.97
CA ARG A 99 -10.25 1.54 -10.19
C ARG A 99 -11.74 1.23 -10.08
N VAL A 100 -12.20 0.47 -9.07
CA VAL A 100 -13.60 -0.03 -9.06
C VAL A 100 -14.61 1.12 -9.10
N LYS A 101 -14.26 2.26 -8.47
CA LYS A 101 -15.11 3.45 -8.42
C LYS A 101 -15.47 4.01 -9.81
N PHE A 102 -14.64 3.78 -10.83
CA PHE A 102 -14.87 4.30 -12.19
C PHE A 102 -15.59 3.33 -13.12
N LEU A 103 -15.70 2.05 -12.76
CA LEU A 103 -16.17 1.02 -13.68
C LEU A 103 -17.67 1.15 -13.95
N GLY A 104 -18.05 0.90 -15.20
CA GLY A 104 -19.45 0.88 -15.64
C GLY A 104 -19.70 1.77 -16.86
N LYS A 105 -20.96 1.94 -17.20
CA LYS A 105 -21.42 2.75 -18.32
C LYS A 105 -21.88 4.11 -17.84
N TYR A 106 -21.62 5.10 -18.68
CA TYR A 106 -22.02 6.48 -18.45
C TYR A 106 -22.75 7.01 -19.67
N ARG A 107 -23.94 7.58 -19.44
CA ARG A 107 -24.64 8.36 -20.46
C ARG A 107 -24.08 9.78 -20.47
N VAL A 108 -23.54 10.19 -21.61
CA VAL A 108 -22.96 11.52 -21.81
C VAL A 108 -24.08 12.56 -21.76
N SER A 109 -24.04 13.41 -20.74
CA SER A 109 -24.94 14.56 -20.61
C SER A 109 -24.53 15.65 -21.60
N THR A 110 -23.23 15.92 -21.69
CA THR A 110 -22.64 16.92 -22.57
C THR A 110 -21.20 16.55 -22.89
N GLU A 111 -20.78 16.72 -24.13
CA GLU A 111 -19.39 16.66 -24.57
C GLU A 111 -19.13 17.85 -25.49
N ALA A 112 -18.39 18.84 -25.00
CA ALA A 112 -18.03 20.03 -25.73
C ALA A 112 -16.56 19.96 -26.14
N CYS A 113 -16.28 20.15 -27.43
CA CYS A 113 -14.92 20.10 -27.97
C CYS A 113 -14.66 21.33 -28.82
N ASP A 114 -13.67 22.17 -28.52
CA ASP A 114 -13.34 23.33 -29.37
C ASP A 114 -12.52 22.88 -30.60
N PRO A 115 -12.87 23.22 -31.87
CA PRO A 115 -13.99 24.04 -32.36
C PRO A 115 -15.15 23.22 -32.97
N LEU A 116 -15.44 22.04 -32.43
CA LEU A 116 -16.51 21.15 -32.86
C LEU A 116 -17.84 21.43 -32.12
N ASP A 117 -18.92 20.86 -32.64
CA ASP A 117 -20.23 20.94 -32.00
C ASP A 117 -20.28 20.13 -30.69
N THR A 118 -21.14 20.57 -29.78
CA THR A 118 -21.42 19.84 -28.53
C THR A 118 -22.35 18.66 -28.81
N ILE A 119 -22.03 17.48 -28.28
CA ILE A 119 -22.81 16.24 -28.46
C ILE A 119 -23.30 15.72 -27.10
N ALA A 120 -24.40 14.97 -27.10
CA ALA A 120 -25.02 14.38 -25.91
C ALA A 120 -25.75 13.07 -26.24
N GLY A 121 -26.12 12.30 -25.21
CA GLY A 121 -27.00 11.13 -25.30
C GLY A 121 -26.30 9.82 -25.69
N ARG A 122 -25.04 9.88 -26.16
CA ARG A 122 -24.20 8.70 -26.39
C ARG A 122 -23.72 8.11 -25.06
N GLU A 123 -23.19 6.89 -25.12
CA GLU A 123 -22.64 6.19 -23.95
C GLU A 123 -21.13 6.02 -24.11
N ILE A 124 -20.44 5.98 -22.96
CA ILE A 124 -19.08 5.46 -22.82
C ILE A 124 -19.11 4.32 -21.81
N GLU A 125 -18.14 3.43 -21.89
CA GLU A 125 -17.99 2.34 -20.95
C GLU A 125 -16.57 2.26 -20.43
N ILE A 126 -16.43 2.19 -19.11
CA ILE A 126 -15.14 2.05 -18.43
C ILE A 126 -15.02 0.64 -17.89
N LYS A 127 -14.02 -0.08 -18.38
CA LYS A 127 -13.71 -1.46 -18.01
C LYS A 127 -12.33 -1.57 -17.38
N ARG A 128 -12.13 -2.67 -16.66
CA ARG A 128 -10.81 -3.08 -16.17
C ARG A 128 -9.84 -3.27 -17.33
N ASP A 129 -8.59 -2.92 -17.13
CA ASP A 129 -7.50 -3.56 -17.86
C ASP A 129 -7.18 -4.93 -17.24
N ILE A 130 -7.09 -5.96 -18.06
CA ILE A 130 -6.90 -7.34 -17.59
C ILE A 130 -5.44 -7.68 -17.29
N PHE A 131 -4.50 -6.85 -17.73
CA PHE A 131 -3.06 -7.04 -17.53
C PHE A 131 -2.48 -6.09 -16.50
N ASP A 132 -3.18 -5.00 -16.18
CA ASP A 132 -2.70 -3.98 -15.26
C ASP A 132 -3.80 -3.50 -14.30
N ALA A 133 -3.64 -3.79 -13.01
CA ALA A 133 -4.59 -3.42 -11.97
C ALA A 133 -4.72 -1.90 -11.77
N SER A 134 -3.70 -1.13 -12.16
CA SER A 134 -3.70 0.34 -12.07
C SER A 134 -4.44 1.01 -13.23
N ARG A 135 -4.80 0.27 -14.28
CA ARG A 135 -5.38 0.82 -15.50
C ARG A 135 -6.86 0.50 -15.69
N ILE A 136 -7.51 1.42 -16.39
CA ILE A 136 -8.86 1.30 -16.94
C ILE A 136 -8.83 1.52 -18.45
N ASN A 137 -9.82 0.96 -19.11
CA ASN A 137 -10.07 1.07 -20.54
C ASN A 137 -11.39 1.81 -20.76
N ILE A 138 -11.37 2.89 -21.51
CA ILE A 138 -12.53 3.73 -21.81
C ILE A 138 -12.92 3.49 -23.28
N SER A 139 -14.03 2.81 -23.50
CA SER A 139 -14.61 2.59 -24.82
C SER A 139 -15.45 3.79 -25.25
N ASP A 140 -15.44 4.07 -26.56
CA ASP A 140 -16.19 5.15 -27.21
C ASP A 140 -15.87 6.57 -26.69
N LEU A 141 -14.75 6.78 -25.99
CA LEU A 141 -14.27 8.14 -25.68
C LEU A 141 -13.90 8.84 -26.99
N PHE A 142 -14.67 9.86 -27.39
CA PHE A 142 -14.54 10.51 -28.69
C PHE A 142 -14.59 9.51 -29.88
N GLY A 143 -15.55 8.57 -29.84
CA GLY A 143 -15.62 7.46 -30.81
C GLY A 143 -15.88 7.89 -32.27
N TYR A 144 -15.31 7.14 -33.22
CA TYR A 144 -15.43 7.35 -34.67
C TYR A 144 -16.88 7.52 -35.16
N ASN A 145 -17.84 6.78 -34.59
CA ASN A 145 -19.25 6.85 -35.00
C ASN A 145 -19.86 8.26 -34.80
N ASN A 146 -19.39 9.00 -33.80
CA ASN A 146 -19.84 10.37 -33.53
C ASN A 146 -18.91 11.40 -34.16
N PHE A 147 -17.62 11.05 -34.32
CA PHE A 147 -16.59 11.92 -34.89
C PHE A 147 -15.81 11.19 -36.00
N PRO A 148 -16.34 11.01 -37.22
CA PRO A 148 -15.72 10.15 -38.24
C PRO A 148 -14.33 10.59 -38.70
N ILE A 149 -13.97 11.85 -38.51
CA ILE A 149 -12.66 12.38 -38.94
C ILE A 149 -11.64 12.34 -37.80
N ASN A 150 -12.07 12.69 -36.59
CA ASN A 150 -11.17 12.94 -35.46
C ASN A 150 -11.27 11.86 -34.37
N GLY A 151 -12.27 10.99 -34.42
CA GLY A 151 -12.56 9.99 -33.40
C GLY A 151 -11.74 8.71 -33.56
N PHE A 152 -11.78 7.90 -32.50
CA PHE A 152 -11.04 6.63 -32.40
C PHE A 152 -11.97 5.43 -32.59
N PHE A 153 -11.41 4.34 -33.13
CA PHE A 153 -12.08 3.03 -33.14
C PHE A 153 -11.73 2.21 -31.89
N SER A 154 -10.50 2.36 -31.41
CA SER A 154 -9.97 1.63 -30.28
C SER A 154 -10.32 2.31 -28.96
N LYS A 155 -10.27 1.52 -27.89
CA LYS A 155 -10.41 2.00 -26.51
C LYS A 155 -9.26 2.94 -26.13
N VAL A 156 -9.53 3.87 -25.22
CA VAL A 156 -8.54 4.75 -24.62
C VAL A 156 -8.11 4.20 -23.27
N GLU A 157 -6.82 4.16 -22.99
CA GLU A 157 -6.29 3.69 -21.72
C GLU A 157 -6.08 4.85 -20.73
N ALA A 158 -6.32 4.60 -19.44
CA ALA A 158 -6.02 5.55 -18.38
C ALA A 158 -5.48 4.87 -17.13
N SER A 159 -4.64 5.58 -16.37
CA SER A 159 -4.12 5.14 -15.08
C SER A 159 -4.88 5.81 -13.94
N VAL A 160 -5.35 5.01 -12.99
CA VAL A 160 -6.08 5.49 -11.81
C VAL A 160 -5.10 5.91 -10.72
N THR A 161 -5.36 7.05 -10.08
CA THR A 161 -4.59 7.52 -8.92
C THR A 161 -5.16 6.90 -7.63
N PRO A 162 -4.41 6.05 -6.90
CA PRO A 162 -4.87 5.49 -5.64
C PRO A 162 -5.18 6.58 -4.60
N ASN A 163 -6.14 6.31 -3.73
CA ASN A 163 -6.65 7.23 -2.69
C ASN A 163 -7.19 8.56 -3.26
N SER A 164 -7.56 8.58 -4.54
CA SER A 164 -8.14 9.74 -5.23
C SER A 164 -9.40 9.35 -5.98
N ASN A 165 -10.17 10.37 -6.38
CA ASN A 165 -11.28 10.27 -7.32
C ASN A 165 -10.87 10.65 -8.74
N SER A 166 -9.57 10.54 -9.08
CA SER A 166 -9.00 10.94 -10.37
C SER A 166 -8.32 9.80 -11.13
N PHE A 167 -8.31 9.92 -12.45
CA PHE A 167 -7.45 9.14 -13.35
C PHE A 167 -6.80 10.04 -14.40
N VAL A 168 -5.72 9.55 -15.01
CA VAL A 168 -4.97 10.24 -16.06
C VAL A 168 -5.00 9.42 -17.34
N ILE A 169 -5.46 10.04 -18.42
CA ILE A 169 -5.29 9.52 -19.79
C ILE A 169 -3.89 9.95 -20.23
N PHE A 170 -2.94 9.04 -20.19
CA PHE A 170 -1.59 9.32 -20.69
C PHE A 170 -1.62 9.49 -22.21
N GLY A 171 -0.64 10.24 -22.73
CA GLY A 171 -0.49 10.46 -24.17
C GLY A 171 -0.33 9.13 -24.91
N GLN A 172 -1.27 8.84 -25.79
CA GLN A 172 -1.31 7.58 -26.53
C GLN A 172 -1.91 7.77 -27.93
N SER A 173 -1.72 6.77 -28.78
CA SER A 173 -2.35 6.66 -30.09
C SER A 173 -3.21 5.40 -30.12
N PRO A 174 -4.52 5.48 -29.79
CA PRO A 174 -5.37 4.30 -29.67
C PRO A 174 -5.42 3.43 -30.94
N ASP A 175 -5.33 4.05 -32.12
CA ASP A 175 -5.43 3.37 -33.42
C ASP A 175 -4.05 3.20 -34.11
N ASP A 176 -3.79 3.97 -35.16
CA ASP A 176 -2.69 3.76 -36.13
C ASP A 176 -1.57 4.81 -36.06
N ASN A 177 -1.46 5.52 -34.92
CA ASN A 177 -0.56 6.68 -34.73
C ASN A 177 -0.89 7.93 -35.55
N SER A 178 -2.02 7.97 -36.27
CA SER A 178 -2.46 9.20 -36.97
C SER A 178 -2.92 10.30 -36.01
N LYS A 179 -3.41 9.91 -34.84
CA LYS A 179 -4.05 10.78 -33.86
C LYS A 179 -3.62 10.38 -32.46
N THR A 180 -3.45 11.39 -31.59
CA THR A 180 -3.15 11.15 -30.18
C THR A 180 -4.26 11.69 -29.28
N ILE A 181 -4.37 11.10 -28.09
CA ILE A 181 -5.24 11.55 -27.01
C ILE A 181 -4.45 11.60 -25.70
N SER A 182 -4.69 12.62 -24.89
CA SER A 182 -4.25 12.74 -23.50
C SER A 182 -5.26 13.53 -22.69
N GLY A 183 -5.25 13.40 -21.36
CA GLY A 183 -6.21 14.09 -20.50
C GLY A 183 -6.28 13.53 -19.10
N SER A 184 -7.37 13.83 -18.41
CA SER A 184 -7.67 13.30 -17.10
C SER A 184 -9.17 13.27 -16.87
N GLY A 185 -9.60 12.49 -15.88
CA GLY A 185 -10.96 12.54 -15.43
C GLY A 185 -11.08 12.46 -13.93
N VAL A 186 -12.23 12.90 -13.44
CA VAL A 186 -12.63 12.85 -12.04
C VAL A 186 -14.02 12.26 -11.92
N ILE A 187 -14.24 11.49 -10.87
CA ILE A 187 -15.56 10.99 -10.50
C ILE A 187 -16.11 11.77 -9.30
N ASP A 188 -17.36 12.20 -9.41
CA ASP A 188 -18.16 12.66 -8.29
C ASP A 188 -19.11 11.53 -7.88
N ASN A 189 -18.81 10.90 -6.76
CA ASN A 189 -19.61 9.86 -6.13
C ASN A 189 -20.14 10.29 -4.76
N SER A 190 -20.25 11.61 -4.52
CA SER A 190 -20.78 12.17 -3.27
C SER A 190 -22.27 11.87 -3.08
N ASP A 191 -23.03 11.74 -4.18
CA ASP A 191 -24.40 11.23 -4.21
C ASP A 191 -24.44 9.88 -4.94
N THR A 192 -24.71 8.82 -4.18
CA THR A 192 -24.78 7.44 -4.72
C THR A 192 -25.92 7.24 -5.72
N ASN A 193 -26.92 8.14 -5.78
CA ASN A 193 -28.00 8.11 -6.75
C ASN A 193 -27.70 8.94 -8.02
N ASN A 194 -26.61 9.70 -8.01
CA ASN A 194 -26.24 10.62 -9.07
C ASN A 194 -24.73 10.69 -9.26
N ILE A 195 -24.11 9.53 -9.46
CA ILE A 195 -22.69 9.43 -9.77
C ILE A 195 -22.42 10.06 -11.14
N GLN A 196 -21.43 10.95 -11.19
CA GLN A 196 -21.03 11.66 -12.40
C GLN A 196 -19.54 11.49 -12.67
N ILE A 197 -19.19 11.42 -13.95
CA ILE A 197 -17.81 11.45 -14.41
C ILE A 197 -17.59 12.70 -15.25
N ASN A 198 -16.49 13.40 -14.99
CA ASN A 198 -16.02 14.50 -15.79
C ASN A 198 -14.68 14.11 -16.41
N ILE A 199 -14.54 14.22 -17.72
CA ILE A 199 -13.32 13.85 -18.46
C ILE A 199 -12.92 15.02 -19.34
N ASP A 200 -11.75 15.57 -19.06
CA ASP A 200 -11.12 16.61 -19.87
C ASP A 200 -9.99 15.98 -20.66
N TYR A 201 -10.02 16.11 -21.98
CA TYR A 201 -9.01 15.48 -22.84
C TYR A 201 -8.73 16.31 -24.08
N THR A 202 -7.56 16.09 -24.67
CA THR A 202 -7.07 16.79 -25.85
C THR A 202 -6.74 15.78 -26.93
N ILE A 203 -7.27 16.01 -28.14
CA ILE A 203 -6.96 15.24 -29.35
C ILE A 203 -6.02 16.04 -30.22
N VAL A 204 -4.95 15.42 -30.72
CA VAL A 204 -4.11 16.00 -31.77
C VAL A 204 -4.21 15.16 -33.03
N ASN A 205 -4.56 15.80 -34.15
CA ASN A 205 -4.63 15.20 -35.48
C ASN A 205 -3.86 16.09 -36.47
N GLY A 206 -2.62 15.71 -36.78
CA GLY A 206 -1.69 16.57 -37.51
C GLY A 206 -1.43 17.88 -36.77
N ASN A 207 -1.73 19.03 -37.40
CA ASN A 207 -1.55 20.37 -36.82
C ASN A 207 -2.80 20.89 -36.10
N LYS A 208 -3.85 20.09 -35.99
CA LYS A 208 -5.10 20.48 -35.33
C LYS A 208 -5.15 19.87 -33.94
N GLN A 209 -5.61 20.68 -32.99
CA GLN A 209 -5.85 20.29 -31.61
C GLN A 209 -7.33 20.50 -31.28
N TYR A 210 -7.93 19.55 -30.56
CA TYR A 210 -9.30 19.62 -30.08
C TYR A 210 -9.29 19.41 -28.57
N THR A 211 -9.74 20.40 -27.81
CA THR A 211 -9.83 20.30 -26.35
C THR A 211 -11.29 20.02 -26.00
N CYS A 212 -11.52 18.92 -25.31
CA CYS A 212 -12.83 18.38 -25.02
C CYS A 212 -13.08 18.29 -23.51
N ALA A 213 -14.32 18.58 -23.11
CA ALA A 213 -14.84 18.36 -21.77
C ALA A 213 -16.12 17.53 -21.85
N LEU A 214 -16.10 16.33 -21.27
CA LEU A 214 -17.22 15.39 -21.20
C LEU A 214 -17.76 15.34 -19.77
N ASN A 215 -19.08 15.48 -19.62
CA ASN A 215 -19.82 15.12 -18.40
C ASN A 215 -20.71 13.91 -18.72
N GLY A 216 -20.60 12.86 -17.91
CA GLY A 216 -21.39 11.64 -18.03
C GLY A 216 -22.06 11.27 -16.70
N LYS A 217 -23.28 10.76 -16.77
CA LYS A 217 -24.01 10.22 -15.62
C LYS A 217 -23.94 8.69 -15.64
N PHE A 218 -23.59 8.10 -14.51
CA PHE A 218 -23.55 6.64 -14.33
C PHE A 218 -24.92 6.01 -14.58
N ILE A 219 -24.94 4.84 -15.23
CA ILE A 219 -26.18 4.10 -15.53
C ILE A 219 -26.16 2.64 -15.10
N GLU A 220 -25.05 1.91 -15.25
CA GLU A 220 -24.91 0.50 -14.83
C GLU A 220 -23.45 0.03 -14.77
#